data_AF-A0A383C2Z9-F1
#
_entry.id   AF-A0A383C2Z9-F1
#
_cell.length_a   1.000
_cell.length_b   1.000
_cell.length_c   1.000
_cell.angle_alpha   90.00
_cell.angle_beta   90.00
_cell.angle_gamma   90.00
#
_symmetry.space_group_name_H-M   'P 1'
#
loop_
_entity.id
_entity.type
_entity.pdbx_description
1 polymer ?
#
loop_
_entity_poly.entity_id
_entity_poly.type
_entity_poly.pdbx_seq_one_letter_code
_entity_poly.pdbx_strand_id
1 'polypeptide(L)'
;MNSKNKIEGDVVLADEKRFCDNGDGTVTDNETKLMWKQTDAYQDTSKWTNWFMSEDYVKDLNIKGFAGYMNWRMPTLEEAEELYDEDTHIRDMDRFEICIDHAFSPGGGFTTW
;
A
#
# COMPACT_ATOMS: atom_id res chain seq x y z
N MET A 1 22.74 43.32 25.66
CA MET A 1 22.05 43.75 24.43
C MET A 1 22.64 42.96 23.27
N ASN A 2 21.77 42.25 22.52
CA ASN A 2 21.96 41.58 21.22
C ASN A 2 23.13 40.58 21.06
N SER A 3 22.97 39.42 20.45
CA SER A 3 21.84 38.66 19.94
C SER A 3 22.40 37.28 19.58
N LYS A 4 21.56 36.26 19.65
CA LYS A 4 21.81 34.86 19.30
C LYS A 4 22.25 34.71 17.83
N ASN A 5 23.07 33.70 17.55
CA ASN A 5 23.17 32.97 16.27
C ASN A 5 23.76 31.59 16.65
N LYS A 6 22.94 30.59 17.02
CA LYS A 6 22.11 29.72 16.16
C LYS A 6 22.91 29.08 15.02
N ILE A 7 23.40 27.88 15.29
CA ILE A 7 23.64 26.84 14.29
C ILE A 7 22.97 25.58 14.85
N GLU A 8 21.65 25.53 14.69
CA GLU A 8 20.92 24.27 14.67
C GLU A 8 21.36 23.58 13.37
N GLY A 9 22.12 22.50 13.49
CA GLY A 9 22.23 21.55 12.41
C GLY A 9 20.86 20.89 12.28
N ASP A 10 20.11 21.30 11.26
CA ASP A 10 18.97 20.55 10.75
C ASP A 10 19.47 19.14 10.46
N VAL A 11 19.24 18.24 11.41
CA VAL A 11 19.06 16.83 11.09
C VAL A 11 17.76 16.83 10.31
N VAL A 12 17.89 16.90 8.98
CA VAL A 12 16.79 16.57 8.08
C VAL A 12 16.49 15.11 8.41
N LEU A 13 15.54 14.89 9.32
CA LEU A 13 14.87 13.62 9.45
C LEU A 13 14.28 13.42 8.06
N ALA A 14 14.96 12.64 7.24
CA ALA A 14 14.35 12.12 6.03
C ALA A 14 13.10 11.45 6.56
N ASP A 15 11.95 12.03 6.26
CA ASP A 15 10.65 11.46 6.57
C ASP A 15 10.66 10.11 5.87
N GLU A 16 10.96 9.04 6.62
CA GLU A 16 10.96 7.70 6.06
C GLU A 16 9.51 7.46 5.67
N LYS A 17 9.23 7.54 4.37
CA LYS A 17 7.88 7.30 3.84
C LYS A 17 7.35 6.02 4.46
N ARG A 18 6.17 6.10 5.06
CA ARG A 18 5.47 4.95 5.63
C ARG A 18 5.41 3.82 4.61
N PHE A 19 4.95 4.12 3.40
CA PHE A 19 4.87 3.18 2.29
C PHE A 19 6.05 3.34 1.33
N CYS A 20 6.77 2.24 1.08
CA CYS A 20 7.91 2.19 0.19
C CYS A 20 7.71 1.14 -0.90
N ASP A 21 7.69 1.57 -2.17
CA ASP A 21 7.65 0.67 -3.31
C ASP A 21 9.00 -0.06 -3.47
N ASN A 22 8.96 -1.39 -3.50
CA ASN A 22 10.15 -2.25 -3.64
C ASN A 22 10.56 -2.44 -5.12
N GLY A 23 9.75 -2.01 -6.08
CA GLY A 23 10.01 -2.12 -7.52
C GLY A 23 9.76 -3.51 -8.12
N ASP A 24 9.20 -4.43 -7.34
CA ASP A 24 8.84 -5.80 -7.73
C ASP A 24 7.31 -6.05 -7.69
N GLY A 25 6.54 -4.97 -7.54
CA GLY A 25 5.09 -5.02 -7.37
C GLY A 25 4.63 -5.22 -5.92
N THR A 26 5.53 -5.02 -4.95
CA THR A 26 5.22 -4.99 -3.52
C THR A 26 5.53 -3.63 -2.89
N VAL A 27 4.79 -3.31 -1.82
CA VAL A 27 4.93 -2.10 -1.03
C VAL A 27 5.23 -2.48 0.41
N THR A 28 6.33 -1.97 0.96
CA THR A 28 6.68 -2.15 2.37
C THR A 28 6.01 -1.07 3.20
N ASP A 29 5.28 -1.44 4.26
CA ASP A 29 4.80 -0.54 5.29
C ASP A 29 5.81 -0.51 6.46
N ASN A 30 6.49 0.62 6.63
CA ASN A 30 7.51 0.82 7.64
C ASN A 30 6.95 0.98 9.06
N GLU A 31 5.66 1.29 9.23
CA GLU A 31 5.02 1.39 10.55
C GLU A 31 4.60 0.02 11.07
N THR A 32 3.81 -0.71 10.28
CA THR A 32 3.27 -2.02 10.67
C THR A 32 4.24 -3.17 10.45
N LYS A 33 5.31 -2.93 9.68
CA LYS A 33 6.26 -3.94 9.18
C LYS A 33 5.61 -5.01 8.30
N LEU A 34 4.44 -4.68 7.74
CA LEU A 34 3.76 -5.52 6.75
C LEU A 34 4.28 -5.24 5.35
N MET A 35 4.02 -6.20 4.46
CA MET A 35 4.25 -6.06 3.04
C MET A 35 2.92 -6.22 2.32
N TRP A 36 2.64 -5.28 1.45
CA TRP A 36 1.43 -5.20 0.66
C TRP A 36 1.75 -5.50 -0.80
N LYS A 37 0.75 -5.99 -1.51
CA LYS A 37 0.83 -6.07 -2.97
C LYS A 37 0.41 -4.72 -3.56
N GLN A 38 1.14 -4.23 -4.55
CA GLN A 38 0.90 -2.91 -5.13
C GLN A 38 -0.43 -2.83 -5.91
N THR A 39 -0.86 -3.94 -6.51
CA THR A 39 -2.12 -4.06 -7.25
C THR A 39 -3.09 -5.04 -6.57
N ASP A 40 -4.37 -4.73 -6.64
CA ASP A 40 -5.46 -5.57 -6.10
C ASP A 40 -5.83 -6.71 -7.07
N ALA A 41 -6.73 -7.58 -6.62
CA ALA A 41 -7.22 -8.71 -7.43
C ALA A 41 -7.94 -8.24 -8.71
N TYR A 42 -8.62 -7.09 -8.66
CA TYR A 42 -9.31 -6.53 -9.83
C TYR A 42 -8.31 -6.09 -10.90
N GLN A 43 -7.25 -5.36 -10.54
CA GLN A 43 -6.23 -4.91 -11.47
C GLN A 43 -5.55 -6.07 -12.20
N ASP A 44 -5.30 -7.17 -11.47
CA ASP A 44 -4.64 -8.34 -12.04
C ASP A 44 -5.56 -9.19 -12.93
N THR A 45 -6.86 -9.27 -12.60
CA THR A 45 -7.78 -10.24 -13.21
C THR A 45 -8.86 -9.61 -14.09
N SER A 46 -9.07 -8.29 -13.96
CA SER A 46 -10.18 -7.52 -14.52
C SER A 46 -11.56 -8.11 -14.18
N LYS A 47 -11.68 -8.73 -13.00
CA LYS A 47 -12.90 -9.38 -12.53
C LYS A 47 -13.28 -8.84 -11.16
N TRP A 48 -14.58 -8.61 -10.98
CA TRP A 48 -15.15 -8.42 -9.65
C TRP A 48 -15.05 -9.71 -8.86
N THR A 49 -14.41 -9.64 -7.71
CA THR A 49 -14.23 -10.78 -6.81
C THR A 49 -15.16 -10.66 -5.61
N ASN A 50 -15.69 -11.79 -5.15
CA ASN A 50 -16.29 -11.91 -3.83
C ASN A 50 -15.24 -12.46 -2.85
N TRP A 51 -15.60 -12.56 -1.57
CA TRP A 51 -14.72 -13.10 -0.52
C TRP A 51 -14.02 -14.41 -0.90
N PHE A 52 -14.78 -15.40 -1.38
CA PHE A 52 -14.22 -16.72 -1.74
C PHE A 52 -13.23 -16.64 -2.91
N MET A 53 -13.50 -15.78 -3.89
CA MET A 53 -12.59 -15.53 -5.01
C MET A 53 -11.32 -14.81 -4.55
N SER A 54 -11.41 -13.90 -3.58
CA SER A 54 -10.25 -13.25 -2.98
C SER A 54 -9.37 -14.26 -2.23
N GLU A 55 -9.96 -15.20 -1.50
CA GLU A 55 -9.21 -16.30 -0.87
C GLU A 55 -8.47 -17.17 -1.89
N ASP A 56 -9.11 -17.51 -3.01
CA ASP A 56 -8.48 -18.30 -4.07
C ASP A 56 -7.37 -17.52 -4.78
N TYR A 57 -7.54 -16.21 -4.97
CA TYR A 57 -6.51 -15.32 -5.50
C TYR A 57 -5.27 -15.30 -4.59
N VAL A 58 -5.45 -15.18 -3.27
CA VAL A 58 -4.35 -15.25 -2.30
C VAL A 58 -3.64 -16.60 -2.35
N LYS A 59 -4.38 -17.71 -2.45
CA LYS A 59 -3.78 -19.05 -2.61
C LYS A 59 -2.94 -19.13 -3.89
N ASP A 60 -3.44 -18.59 -4.99
CA ASP A 60 -2.75 -18.58 -6.28
C ASP A 60 -1.45 -17.74 -6.23
N LEU A 61 -1.47 -16.58 -5.55
CA LEU A 61 -0.25 -15.81 -5.28
C LEU A 61 0.80 -16.62 -4.53
N ASN A 62 0.38 -17.36 -3.50
CA ASN A 62 1.27 -18.21 -2.71
C ASN A 62 1.83 -19.39 -3.50
N ILE A 63 1.00 -20.04 -4.33
CA ILE A 63 1.44 -21.13 -5.21
C ILE A 63 2.46 -20.64 -6.23
N LYS A 64 2.24 -19.43 -6.79
CA LYS A 64 3.14 -18.80 -7.76
C LYS A 64 4.42 -18.24 -7.14
N GLY A 65 4.43 -17.99 -5.83
CA GLY A 65 5.55 -17.35 -5.15
C GLY A 65 5.72 -15.90 -5.62
N PHE A 66 4.64 -15.12 -5.68
CA PHE A 66 4.69 -13.73 -6.14
C PHE A 66 5.73 -12.92 -5.36
N ALA A 67 6.57 -12.17 -6.07
CA ALA A 67 7.74 -11.45 -5.53
C ALA A 67 8.71 -12.32 -4.71
N GLY A 68 8.67 -13.65 -4.87
CA GLY A 68 9.48 -14.59 -4.08
C GLY A 68 8.86 -15.00 -2.74
N TYR A 69 7.63 -14.56 -2.44
CA TYR A 69 6.94 -14.81 -1.18
C TYR A 69 5.74 -15.76 -1.34
N MET A 70 5.52 -16.60 -0.33
CA MET A 70 4.47 -17.64 -0.32
C MET A 70 3.56 -17.55 0.92
N ASN A 71 3.61 -16.42 1.62
CA ASN A 71 2.88 -16.16 2.86
C ASN A 71 1.91 -14.97 2.74
N TRP A 72 1.42 -14.71 1.52
CA TRP A 72 0.36 -13.75 1.25
C TRP A 72 -0.93 -14.18 1.95
N ARG A 73 -1.64 -13.20 2.51
CA ARG A 73 -2.95 -13.39 3.16
C ARG A 73 -3.84 -12.17 2.90
N MET A 74 -5.13 -12.31 3.15
CA MET A 74 -6.02 -11.15 3.27
C MET A 74 -5.61 -10.32 4.50
N PRO A 75 -5.74 -8.98 4.45
CA PRO A 75 -5.54 -8.13 5.63
C PRO A 75 -6.65 -8.37 6.65
N THR A 76 -6.38 -7.98 7.90
CA THR A 76 -7.46 -7.79 8.88
C THR A 76 -8.18 -6.48 8.61
N LEU A 77 -9.34 -6.27 9.23
CA LEU A 77 -10.07 -5.01 9.13
C LEU A 77 -9.21 -3.82 9.61
N GLU A 78 -8.54 -3.98 10.76
CA GLU A 78 -7.68 -2.95 11.34
C GLU A 78 -6.50 -2.60 10.41
N GLU A 79 -5.85 -3.60 9.82
CA GLU A 79 -4.74 -3.38 8.88
C GLU A 79 -5.19 -2.68 7.59
N ALA A 80 -6.42 -2.98 7.11
CA ALA A 80 -6.98 -2.32 5.93
C ALA A 80 -7.38 -0.86 6.22
N GLU A 81 -7.93 -0.59 7.40
CA GLU A 81 -8.26 0.79 7.84
C GLU A 81 -7.01 1.66 7.95
N GLU A 82 -5.87 1.10 8.35
CA GLU A 82 -4.59 1.80 8.44
C GLU A 82 -3.97 2.19 7.10
N LEU A 83 -4.46 1.64 5.97
CA LEU A 83 -4.05 2.08 4.64
C LEU A 83 -4.68 3.43 4.24
N TYR A 84 -5.80 3.80 4.87
CA TYR A 84 -6.51 5.02 4.56
C TYR A 84 -5.76 6.24 5.10
N ASP A 85 -5.42 7.17 4.21
CA ASP A 85 -4.79 8.44 4.55
C ASP A 85 -5.45 9.57 3.76
N GLU A 86 -6.13 10.46 4.48
CA GLU A 86 -6.89 11.59 3.91
C GLU A 86 -6.04 12.61 3.16
N ASP A 87 -4.73 12.67 3.40
CA ASP A 87 -3.82 13.58 2.72
C ASP A 87 -3.31 13.02 1.38
N THR A 88 -3.53 11.73 1.12
CA THR A 88 -3.09 11.03 -0.09
C THR A 88 -4.27 10.59 -0.94
N HIS A 89 -4.09 10.55 -2.27
CA HIS A 89 -5.19 10.23 -3.18
C HIS A 89 -4.66 9.54 -4.43
N ILE A 90 -5.13 8.32 -4.72
CA ILE A 90 -5.01 7.68 -6.03
C ILE A 90 -6.38 7.62 -6.71
N ARG A 91 -6.39 7.31 -8.00
CA ARG A 91 -7.65 7.16 -8.76
C ARG A 91 -7.97 5.70 -8.96
N ASP A 92 -9.23 5.33 -8.74
CA ASP A 92 -9.77 4.03 -9.09
C ASP A 92 -10.05 3.91 -10.60
N MET A 93 -10.59 2.76 -11.03
CA MET A 93 -10.94 2.52 -12.44
C MET A 93 -12.00 3.47 -12.99
N ASP A 94 -12.92 3.93 -12.15
CA ASP A 94 -14.00 4.84 -12.51
C ASP A 94 -13.65 6.32 -12.26
N ARG A 95 -12.38 6.59 -11.94
CA ARG A 95 -11.79 7.91 -11.66
C ARG A 95 -12.29 8.57 -10.36
N PHE A 96 -12.81 7.78 -9.43
CA PHE A 96 -13.03 8.22 -8.06
C PHE A 96 -11.70 8.27 -7.30
N GLU A 97 -11.64 9.15 -6.32
CA GLU A 97 -10.47 9.32 -5.46
C GLU A 97 -10.53 8.28 -4.33
N ILE A 98 -9.49 7.46 -4.23
CA ILE A 98 -9.24 6.55 -3.12
C ILE A 98 -8.11 7.17 -2.30
N CYS A 99 -8.36 7.38 -1.00
CA CYS A 99 -7.38 8.02 -0.13
C CYS A 99 -6.35 7.01 0.40
N ILE A 100 -5.43 6.58 -0.48
CA ILE A 100 -4.30 5.71 -0.15
C ILE A 100 -3.02 6.22 -0.81
N ASP A 101 -1.86 5.82 -0.29
CA ASP A 101 -0.56 6.31 -0.73
C ASP A 101 -0.27 5.97 -2.22
N HIS A 102 0.46 6.86 -2.89
CA HIS A 102 0.90 6.70 -4.28
C HIS A 102 1.86 5.52 -4.52
N ALA A 103 2.37 4.90 -3.46
CA ALA A 103 3.09 3.63 -3.53
C ALA A 103 2.21 2.50 -4.09
N PHE A 104 0.88 2.60 -3.95
CA PHE A 104 -0.08 1.67 -4.53
C PHE A 104 -0.45 2.06 -5.97
N SER A 105 -0.78 1.06 -6.79
CA SER A 105 -1.14 1.29 -8.20
C SER A 105 -2.55 1.92 -8.32
N PRO A 106 -2.72 2.95 -9.15
CA PRO A 106 -4.03 3.47 -9.49
C PRO A 106 -4.80 2.47 -10.37
N GLY A 107 -6.13 2.53 -10.34
CA GLY A 107 -7.00 1.61 -11.06
C GLY A 107 -7.44 0.41 -10.22
N GLY A 108 -7.41 0.52 -8.89
CA GLY A 108 -8.09 -0.44 -8.02
C GLY A 108 -9.60 -0.47 -8.29
N GLY A 109 -10.25 -1.60 -7.96
CA GLY A 109 -11.71 -1.68 -7.96
C GLY A 109 -12.31 -1.04 -6.69
N PHE A 110 -13.59 -0.66 -6.70
CA PHE A 110 -14.30 -0.07 -5.53
C PHE A 110 -14.19 -0.88 -4.23
N THR A 111 -13.92 -2.18 -4.34
CA THR A 111 -13.70 -3.10 -3.23
C THR A 111 -12.20 -3.40 -3.16
N THR A 112 -11.39 -2.39 -2.83
CA THR A 112 -9.95 -2.59 -2.65
C THR A 112 -9.70 -3.00 -1.20
N TRP A 113 -9.19 -4.23 -1.05
CA TRP A 113 -8.65 -4.92 0.16
C TRP A 113 -9.67 -5.38 1.21
#